data_AF-A0A0M3AGL3-F1
#
_entry.id   AF-A0A0M3AGL3-F1
#
_cell.length_a   1.000
_cell.length_b   1.000
_cell.length_c   1.000
_cell.angle_alpha   90.00
_cell.angle_beta   90.00
_cell.angle_gamma   90.00
#
_symmetry.space_group_name_H-M   'P 1'
#
loop_
_entity.id
_entity.type
_entity.pdbx_description
1 polymer ?
#
loop_
_entity_poly.entity_id
_entity_poly.type
_entity_poly.pdbx_seq_one_letter_code
_entity_poly.pdbx_strand_id
1 'polypeptide(L)' 'MAKIKAFESSSILDLEVNINEWLRTELKQYNHQVNIKFISHSYTNENVIPKFTALIVYDYN' A
#
# COMPACT_ATOMS: atom_id res chain seq x y z
N MET A 1 8.52 -0.36 16.30
CA MET A 1 7.31 -1.21 16.41
C MET A 1 6.68 -1.30 15.04
N ALA A 2 6.38 -2.50 14.56
CA ALA A 2 5.81 -2.71 13.23
C ALA A 2 4.40 -2.09 13.14
N LYS A 3 4.13 -1.44 12.03
CA LYS A 3 2.87 -0.80 11.63
C LYS A 3 2.31 -1.52 10.40
N ILE A 4 1.01 -1.35 10.17
CA ILE A 4 0.31 -1.96 9.03
C ILE A 4 -0.39 -0.86 8.24
N LYS A 5 -0.23 -0.86 6.92
CA LYS A 5 -0.97 -0.02 5.99
C LYS A 5 -1.71 -0.91 5.00
N ALA A 6 -3.02 -0.73 4.87
CA ALA A 6 -3.84 -1.43 3.89
C ALA A 6 -4.23 -0.48 2.76
N PHE A 7 -4.30 -1.03 1.56
CA PHE A 7 -4.70 -0.36 0.33
C PHE A 7 -5.74 -1.21 -0.40
N GLU A 8 -6.70 -0.54 -1.03
CA GLU A 8 -7.64 -1.16 -1.95
C GLU A 8 -7.86 -0.25 -3.16
N SER A 9 -8.12 -0.86 -4.31
CA SER A 9 -8.46 -0.16 -5.53
C SER A 9 -9.23 -1.06 -6.49
N SER A 10 -9.97 -0.46 -7.42
CA SER A 10 -10.59 -1.16 -8.55
C SER A 10 -9.65 -1.39 -9.72
N SER A 11 -8.43 -0.83 -9.68
CA SER A 11 -7.41 -0.95 -10.72
C SER A 11 -6.05 -1.23 -10.08
N ILE A 12 -5.27 -2.12 -10.71
CA ILE A 12 -3.90 -2.41 -10.28
C ILE A 12 -2.99 -1.17 -10.42
N LEU A 13 -3.21 -0.35 -11.46
CA LEU A 13 -2.45 0.87 -11.70
C LEU A 13 -2.72 1.90 -10.60
N ASP A 14 -3.99 2.09 -10.24
CA ASP A 14 -4.37 3.01 -9.17
C ASP A 14 -3.84 2.54 -7.81
N LEU A 15 -3.82 1.22 -7.57
CA LEU A 15 -3.23 0.64 -6.37
C LEU A 15 -1.74 0.99 -6.26
N GLU A 16 -0.99 0.82 -7.35
CA GLU A 16 0.44 1.16 -7.43
C GLU A 16 0.66 2.66 -7.17
N VAL A 17 -0.12 3.52 -7.82
CA VAL A 17 -0.05 4.98 -7.64
C VAL A 17 -0.29 5.33 -6.17
N ASN A 18 -1.34 4.79 -5.56
CA ASN A 18 -1.69 5.06 -4.16
C ASN A 18 -0.58 4.64 -3.18
N ILE A 19 0.02 3.47 -3.38
CA ILE A 19 1.14 2.99 -2.56
C ILE A 19 2.35 3.93 -2.72
N ASN A 20 2.68 4.31 -3.95
CA ASN A 20 3.81 5.19 -4.23
C ASN A 20 3.62 6.60 -3.68
N GLU A 21 2.42 7.17 -3.80
CA GLU A 21 2.10 8.48 -3.22
C GLU A 21 2.17 8.47 -1.71
N TRP A 22 1.70 7.39 -1.07
CA TRP A 22 1.85 7.21 0.36
C TRP A 22 3.33 7.18 0.78
N LEU A 23 4.16 6.35 0.14
CA LEU A 23 5.60 6.28 0.44
C LEU A 23 6.30 7.63 0.25
N ARG A 24 5.96 8.36 -0.82
CA ARG A 24 6.49 9.72 -1.08
C ARG A 24 6.05 10.70 -0.01
N THR A 25 4.81 10.60 0.45
CA THR A 25 4.25 11.46 1.51
C THR A 25 4.97 11.21 2.84
N GLU A 26 5.14 9.94 3.22
CA GLU A 26 5.90 9.57 4.44
C GLU A 26 7.30 10.18 4.42
N LEU A 27 8.00 10.07 3.29
CA LEU A 27 9.36 10.61 3.17
C LEU A 27 9.38 12.14 3.11
N LYS A 28 8.58 12.77 2.24
CA LYS A 28 8.69 14.21 1.96
C LYS A 28 8.01 15.09 3.00
N GLN A 29 6.86 14.68 3.52
CA GLN A 29 6.07 15.50 4.45
C GLN A 29 6.43 15.20 5.91
N TYR A 30 6.74 13.95 6.23
CA TYR A 30 6.99 13.53 7.61
C TYR A 30 8.44 13.17 7.90
N ASN A 31 9.32 13.16 6.89
CA ASN A 31 10.71 12.71 7.00
C ASN A 31 10.83 11.29 7.59
N HIS A 32 9.80 10.46 7.36
CA HIS A 32 9.77 9.08 7.79
C HIS A 32 10.31 8.18 6.69
N GLN A 33 11.44 7.53 6.95
CA GLN A 33 11.93 6.48 6.06
C GLN A 33 11.19 5.18 6.36
N VAL A 34 10.26 4.81 5.47
CA VAL A 34 9.51 3.55 5.55
C VAL A 34 10.43 2.38 5.21
N ASN A 35 10.59 1.46 6.14
CA ASN A 35 11.28 0.19 5.95
C ASN A 35 10.26 -0.94 5.90
N ILE A 36 10.05 -1.49 4.70
CA ILE A 36 9.05 -2.51 4.45
C ILE A 36 9.55 -3.86 4.95
N LYS A 37 8.77 -4.51 5.82
CA LYS A 37 9.06 -5.86 6.35
C LYS A 37 8.34 -6.96 5.60
N PHE A 38 7.12 -6.67 5.15
CA PHE A 38 6.28 -7.66 4.47
C PHE A 38 5.24 -6.96 3.58
N ILE A 39 4.91 -7.59 2.46
CA ILE A 39 3.84 -7.18 1.55
C ILE A 39 2.99 -8.41 1.24
N SER A 40 1.68 -8.29 1.44
CA SER A 40 0.68 -9.21 0.89
C SER A 40 -0.18 -8.46 -0.10
N HIS A 41 -0.60 -9.11 -1.17
CA HIS A 41 -1.55 -8.56 -2.12
C HIS A 41 -2.57 -9.62 -2.50
N SER A 42 -3.78 -9.19 -2.84
CA SER A 42 -4.81 -10.07 -3.36
C SER A 42 -5.59 -9.40 -4.46
N TYR A 43 -6.15 -10.22 -5.34
CA TYR A 43 -7.00 -9.80 -6.43
C TYR A 43 -8.25 -10.67 -6.40
N THR A 44 -9.40 -10.02 -6.49
CA THR A 44 -10.69 -10.68 -6.60
C THR A 44 -11.43 -10.13 -7.80
N ASN A 45 -12.00 -11.03 -8.60
CA ASN A 45 -12.84 -10.71 -9.74
C ASN A 45 -14.23 -11.30 -9.48
N GLU A 46 -14.91 -10.79 -8.46
CA GLU A 46 -16.33 -11.11 -8.29
C GLU A 46 -17.11 -10.26 -9.29
N ASN A 47 -18.20 -10.83 -9.84
CA ASN A 47 -18.96 -10.46 -11.05
C ASN A 47 -19.49 -9.00 -11.18
N VAL A 48 -18.98 -8.05 -10.40
CA VAL A 48 -19.46 -6.66 -10.33
C VAL A 48 -18.32 -5.65 -10.57
N ILE A 49 -17.17 -5.71 -9.87
CA ILE A 49 -16.02 -4.79 -10.05
C ILE A 49 -14.72 -5.51 -9.63
N PRO A 50 -13.63 -5.44 -10.42
CA PRO A 50 -12.32 -5.92 -10.00
C PRO A 50 -11.90 -5.25 -8.69
N LYS A 51 -11.37 -6.02 -7.72
CA LYS A 51 -10.84 -5.46 -6.48
C LYS A 51 -9.42 -5.96 -6.25
N PHE A 52 -8.49 -5.01 -6.16
CA PHE A 52 -7.09 -5.22 -5.86
C PHE A 52 -6.81 -4.69 -4.46
N THR A 53 -6.12 -5.46 -3.63
CA THR A 53 -5.74 -5.05 -2.29
C THR A 53 -4.26 -5.29 -2.03
N ALA A 54 -3.66 -4.46 -1.19
CA ALA A 54 -2.32 -4.66 -0.67
C ALA A 54 -2.28 -4.37 0.83
N LEU A 55 -1.51 -5.14 1.56
CA LEU A 55 -1.22 -4.95 2.97
C LEU A 55 0.29 -4.90 3.15
N ILE A 56 0.78 -3.78 3.67
CA ILE A 56 2.19 -3.51 3.89
C ILE A 56 2.45 -3.44 5.39
N VAL A 57 3.34 -4.31 5.88
CA VAL A 57 3.89 -4.25 7.24
C VAL A 57 5.22 -3.50 7.16
N TYR A 58 5.38 -2.47 7.97
CA TYR A 58 6.55 -1.59 7.91
C TYR A 58 6.94 -1.07 9.29
N ASP A 59 8.16 -0.58 9.42
CA ASP A 59 8.53 0.35 10.49
C ASP A 59 9.15 1.61 9.90
N TYR A 60 9.34 2.62 10.75
CA TYR A 60 10.20 3.74 10.41
C TYR A 60 11.60 3.41 10.88
N ASN A 61 12.60 3.66 10.03
CA ASN A 61 14.01 3.63 10.43
C ASN A 61 14.32 4.71 11.47
#